data_AF-G7LZJ7-F1
#
_entry.id   AF-G7LZJ7-F1
#
_cell.length_a   1.000
_cell.length_b   1.000
_cell.length_c   1.000
_cell.angle_alpha   90.00
_cell.angle_beta   90.00
_cell.angle_gamma   90.00
#
_symmetry.space_group_name_H-M   'P 1'
#
loop_
_entity.id
_entity.type
_entity.pdbx_description
1 polymer ?
#
loop_
_entity_poly.entity_id
_entity_poly.type
_entity_poly.pdbx_seq_one_letter_code
_entity_poly.pdbx_strand_id
1 'polypeptide(L)'
;MSEWVKDNGSYYYYYSDGTMATGWQELDGYWYYFYDDGSMTWSNEVDGYYLGPDGRMVTSEGWVNTKEDNSGTWYYVGGSNGEVVKGWNRIDGDFYYFNYPGGSMTWDNTIDGFYLDNSGKMVSGTGWLQDGITKDWYYFSDGEMQSNDTEDGYHLNSSGKMVTGTGWDPVDSWWYYLDDTGKVVTGWLYDQGNWYYLYPQGSMAEGWIQVNGEWYYLNSSGEMETGWVQDNGNWYYLNSSGEMETGWIKDAGSWYYLNDDGSMAKDTTIDRYYLDATGKWIPNFVPENLSSTQKDAKELLDNQTAVSLTQSDETKDAFAAMNFEKDENGVYHASQPDCWQYIGGYCDFYDYVFNAATSMNKLKYPFKVGDIEYIIWMWKGDYLNLGAGGEVGIYDNEHSIPSVDIAGINTPSIDNIPGLYEPSKDNVLNMTLHASIDGITTIFDWDPGEPNWWITGWNPKFQNIAQENIVLSGTIDFSGYDDLWEEFYDEYEKDEYLTFNTDTHIVDFEWQ
;
A
#
# COMPACT_ATOMS: atom_id res chain seq x y z
N MET A 1 84.66 29.62 16.82
CA MET A 1 83.61 28.58 16.96
C MET A 1 82.30 29.32 17.02
N SER A 2 81.20 28.73 16.55
CA SER A 2 79.89 29.33 16.81
C SER A 2 79.56 29.21 18.29
N GLU A 3 78.82 30.18 18.83
CA GLU A 3 78.53 30.25 20.26
C GLU A 3 77.19 30.91 20.58
N TRP A 4 76.58 30.44 21.66
CA TRP A 4 75.43 31.07 22.31
C TRP A 4 75.90 32.08 23.34
N VAL A 5 75.36 33.31 23.29
CA VAL A 5 75.68 34.39 24.22
C VAL A 5 74.40 34.82 24.93
N LYS A 6 74.46 34.96 26.26
CA LYS A 6 73.36 35.54 27.05
C LYS A 6 73.75 36.94 27.49
N ASP A 7 72.98 37.94 27.10
CA ASP A 7 73.19 39.34 27.51
C ASP A 7 71.87 39.99 27.90
N ASN A 8 71.89 40.74 29.01
CA ASN A 8 70.74 41.43 29.60
C ASN A 8 69.42 40.62 29.66
N GLY A 9 69.53 39.30 29.84
CA GLY A 9 68.38 38.39 29.92
C GLY A 9 67.99 37.72 28.60
N SER A 10 68.43 38.23 27.45
CA SER A 10 68.17 37.68 26.12
C SER A 10 69.30 36.75 25.66
N TYR A 11 68.97 35.81 24.76
CA TYR A 11 69.94 34.90 24.14
C TYR A 11 70.21 35.34 22.70
N TYR A 12 71.46 35.19 22.26
CA TYR A 12 71.97 35.53 20.93
C TYR A 12 72.82 34.35 20.43
N TYR A 13 72.92 34.19 19.11
CA TYR A 13 73.81 33.21 18.49
C TYR A 13 74.73 33.86 17.47
N TYR A 14 76.03 33.58 17.58
CA TYR A 14 77.05 34.06 16.65
C TYR A 14 77.68 32.88 15.89
N TYR A 15 77.79 33.02 14.58
CA TYR A 15 78.48 32.05 13.74
C TYR A 15 80.00 32.19 13.87
N SER A 16 80.74 31.18 13.41
CA SER A 16 82.20 31.15 13.53
C SER A 16 82.92 32.29 12.80
N ASP A 17 82.24 32.96 11.86
CA ASP A 17 82.74 34.13 11.12
C ASP A 17 82.42 35.47 11.83
N GLY A 18 81.78 35.43 12.99
CA GLY A 18 81.40 36.60 13.80
C GLY A 18 80.07 37.24 13.40
N THR A 19 79.35 36.70 12.42
CA THR A 19 78.00 37.17 12.07
C THR A 19 76.98 36.72 13.12
N MET A 20 75.96 37.56 13.36
CA MET A 20 74.90 37.30 14.32
C MET A 20 73.68 36.68 13.62
N ALA A 21 73.04 35.72 14.26
CA ALA A 21 71.79 35.10 13.79
C ALA A 21 70.62 36.09 13.86
N THR A 22 69.82 36.14 12.78
CA THR A 22 68.55 36.89 12.68
C THR A 22 67.54 36.07 11.87
N GLY A 23 66.25 36.23 12.15
CA GLY A 23 65.17 35.44 11.54
C GLY A 23 65.16 33.97 12.01
N TRP A 24 64.52 33.12 11.21
CA TRP A 24 64.45 31.67 11.42
C TRP A 24 65.80 30.98 11.18
N GLN A 25 66.27 30.19 12.13
CA GLN A 25 67.54 29.48 12.06
C GLN A 25 67.41 28.04 12.57
N GLU A 26 67.94 27.09 11.80
CA GLU A 26 68.05 25.69 12.22
C GLU A 26 69.43 25.45 12.85
N LEU A 27 69.45 25.17 14.15
CA LEU A 27 70.65 24.98 14.95
C LEU A 27 70.56 23.63 15.68
N ASP A 28 71.55 22.76 15.46
CA ASP A 28 71.62 21.42 16.06
C ASP A 28 70.32 20.59 15.89
N GLY A 29 69.64 20.75 14.75
CA GLY A 29 68.40 20.04 14.41
C GLY A 29 67.13 20.63 15.04
N TYR A 30 67.20 21.82 15.63
CA TYR A 30 66.05 22.55 16.17
C TYR A 30 65.92 23.93 15.53
N TRP A 31 64.69 24.37 15.31
CA TRP A 31 64.40 25.71 14.80
C TRP A 31 64.29 26.72 15.93
N TYR A 32 64.91 27.88 15.75
CA TYR A 32 64.86 29.04 16.62
C TYR A 32 64.52 30.27 15.80
N TYR A 33 64.01 31.32 16.45
CA TYR A 33 63.79 32.61 15.82
C TYR A 33 64.50 33.72 16.60
N PHE A 34 65.22 34.58 15.86
CA PHE A 34 65.91 35.75 16.37
C PHE A 34 65.33 37.01 15.73
N TYR A 35 64.99 38.03 16.50
CA TYR A 35 64.54 39.32 15.97
C TYR A 35 65.67 40.03 15.19
N ASP A 36 65.34 41.13 14.50
CA ASP A 36 66.32 41.91 13.72
C ASP A 36 67.48 42.45 14.57
N ASP A 37 67.29 42.62 15.88
CA ASP A 37 68.33 43.01 16.83
C ASP A 37 69.17 41.82 17.34
N GLY A 38 68.90 40.61 16.86
CA GLY A 38 69.55 39.35 17.20
C GLY A 38 69.04 38.67 18.46
N SER A 39 68.07 39.24 19.18
CA SER A 39 67.53 38.61 20.38
C SER A 39 66.64 37.42 20.04
N MET A 40 66.90 36.27 20.67
CA MET A 40 66.11 35.05 20.52
C MET A 40 64.76 35.20 21.20
N THR A 41 63.68 34.79 20.53
CA THR A 41 62.35 34.70 21.13
C THR A 41 62.13 33.32 21.78
N TRP A 42 61.27 33.27 22.80
CA TRP A 42 60.86 32.04 23.48
C TRP A 42 59.48 32.25 24.12
N SER A 43 58.79 31.15 24.42
CA SER A 43 57.42 31.14 24.97
C SER A 43 56.47 32.10 24.22
N ASN A 44 56.57 32.13 22.90
CA ASN A 44 55.87 33.09 22.06
C ASN A 44 55.55 32.51 20.68
N GLU A 45 54.52 33.04 20.04
CA GLU A 45 54.20 32.75 18.65
C GLU A 45 54.88 33.75 17.71
N VAL A 46 55.49 33.22 16.64
CA VAL A 46 56.08 33.99 15.55
C VAL A 46 55.75 33.31 14.24
N ASP A 47 55.26 34.07 13.27
CA ASP A 47 54.99 33.61 11.89
C ASP A 47 54.13 32.32 11.80
N GLY A 48 53.23 32.08 12.75
CA GLY A 48 52.39 30.88 12.82
C GLY A 48 53.01 29.70 13.58
N TYR A 49 54.19 29.85 14.16
CA TYR A 49 54.89 28.80 14.89
C TYR A 49 55.14 29.19 16.34
N TYR A 50 54.95 28.24 17.25
CA TYR A 50 55.19 28.48 18.67
C TYR A 50 56.61 28.09 19.06
N LEU A 51 57.32 29.00 19.72
CA LEU A 51 58.64 28.76 20.31
C LEU A 51 58.46 28.45 21.79
N GLY A 52 58.93 27.29 22.24
CA GLY A 52 58.85 26.84 23.63
C GLY A 52 59.71 27.67 24.59
N PRO A 53 59.71 27.32 25.89
CA PRO A 53 60.48 28.04 26.92
C PRO A 53 62.00 28.05 26.71
N ASP A 54 62.53 27.07 25.96
CA ASP A 54 63.94 26.99 25.57
C ASP A 54 64.23 27.65 24.20
N GLY A 55 63.24 28.32 23.61
CA GLY A 55 63.34 29.00 22.32
C GLY A 55 63.21 28.07 21.11
N ARG A 56 63.05 26.75 21.32
CA ARG A 56 62.88 25.80 20.22
C ARG A 56 61.46 25.82 19.70
N MET A 57 61.31 25.74 18.38
CA MET A 57 60.01 25.56 17.75
C MET A 57 59.38 24.25 18.21
N VAL A 58 58.16 24.34 18.72
CA VAL A 58 57.35 23.17 19.09
C VAL A 58 56.79 22.56 17.82
N THR A 59 57.14 21.30 17.58
CA THR A 59 56.69 20.54 16.40
C THR A 59 55.72 19.42 16.71
N SER A 60 55.62 19.03 17.99
CA SER A 60 54.64 18.05 18.44
C SER A 60 53.26 18.68 18.57
N GLU A 61 52.25 17.96 18.10
CA GLU A 61 50.86 18.35 18.30
C GLU A 61 50.52 18.43 19.81
N GLY A 62 49.80 19.49 20.18
CA GLY A 62 49.25 19.63 21.52
C GLY A 62 49.14 21.07 22.03
N TRP A 63 48.61 21.18 23.25
CA TRP A 63 48.46 22.44 23.96
C TRP A 63 49.81 23.01 24.42
N VAL A 64 49.99 24.31 24.20
CA VAL A 64 51.15 25.06 24.69
C VAL A 64 50.70 26.36 25.38
N ASN A 65 51.43 26.78 26.41
CA ASN A 65 51.15 27.99 27.17
C ASN A 65 52.40 28.88 27.27
N THR A 66 52.21 30.19 27.22
CA THR A 66 53.32 31.17 27.34
C THR A 66 53.99 31.17 28.71
N LYS A 67 53.39 30.50 29.71
CA LYS A 67 53.96 30.30 31.04
C LYS A 67 53.83 28.85 31.49
N GLU A 68 54.88 28.34 32.13
CA GLU A 68 54.92 26.97 32.66
C GLU A 68 53.91 26.73 33.80
N ASP A 69 53.42 27.78 34.46
CA ASP A 69 52.42 27.70 35.52
C ASP A 69 50.96 27.74 35.01
N ASN A 70 50.77 27.70 33.68
CA ASN A 70 49.48 27.78 32.99
C ASN A 70 48.70 29.08 33.18
N SER A 71 49.32 30.13 33.76
CA SER A 71 48.71 31.46 33.91
C SER A 71 48.91 32.37 32.70
N GLY A 72 49.49 31.84 31.62
CA GLY A 72 49.76 32.55 30.37
C GLY A 72 48.65 32.32 29.33
N THR A 73 48.95 32.72 28.11
CA THR A 73 48.05 32.56 26.96
C THR A 73 48.20 31.16 26.39
N TRP A 74 47.07 30.50 26.12
CA TRP A 74 47.03 29.18 25.51
C TRP A 74 47.03 29.25 23.98
N TYR A 75 47.71 28.29 23.36
CA TYR A 75 47.72 28.02 21.94
C TYR A 75 47.62 26.50 21.75
N TYR A 76 47.23 26.07 20.55
CA TYR A 76 47.28 24.67 20.16
C TYR A 76 48.11 24.50 18.89
N VAL A 77 49.13 23.67 18.97
CA VAL A 77 49.95 23.27 17.81
C VAL A 77 49.28 22.05 17.20
N GLY A 78 48.82 22.16 15.96
CA GLY A 78 48.03 21.08 15.33
C GLY A 78 47.94 21.16 13.81
N GLY A 79 48.55 22.17 13.17
CA GLY A 79 48.65 22.20 11.71
C GLY A 79 49.55 21.09 11.18
N SER A 80 49.38 20.71 9.91
CA SER A 80 50.12 19.64 9.22
C SER A 80 51.65 19.79 9.23
N ASN A 81 52.19 20.94 9.65
CA ASN A 81 53.61 21.24 9.76
C ASN A 81 54.02 21.85 11.13
N GLY A 82 53.24 21.64 12.20
CA GLY A 82 53.53 22.21 13.53
C GLY A 82 53.15 23.69 13.68
N GLU A 83 52.19 24.16 12.87
CA GLU A 83 51.64 25.50 12.98
C GLU A 83 50.63 25.59 14.15
N VAL A 84 50.54 26.78 14.73
CA VAL A 84 49.44 27.11 15.65
C VAL A 84 48.13 27.20 14.88
N VAL A 85 47.11 26.50 15.37
CA VAL A 85 45.79 26.52 14.75
C VAL A 85 45.10 27.86 14.98
N LYS A 86 44.18 28.20 14.08
CA LYS A 86 43.41 29.46 14.08
C LYS A 86 41.96 29.14 13.75
N GLY A 87 41.04 30.01 14.18
CA GLY A 87 39.60 29.80 14.07
C GLY A 87 39.09 28.71 15.01
N TRP A 88 37.92 28.17 14.67
CA TRP A 88 37.31 27.05 15.38
C TRP A 88 38.06 25.76 15.12
N ASN A 89 38.40 25.03 16.19
CA ASN A 89 39.07 23.73 16.08
C ASN A 89 38.50 22.78 17.14
N ARG A 90 38.32 21.52 16.76
CA ARG A 90 37.82 20.47 17.65
C ARG A 90 38.99 19.72 18.26
N ILE A 91 39.18 19.85 19.57
CA ILE A 91 40.32 19.28 20.31
C ILE A 91 39.76 18.41 21.44
N ASP A 92 40.15 17.14 21.46
CA ASP A 92 39.73 16.16 22.47
C ASP A 92 38.21 16.05 22.69
N GLY A 93 37.43 16.36 21.64
CA GLY A 93 35.97 16.29 21.66
C GLY A 93 35.25 17.63 21.82
N ASP A 94 35.94 18.66 22.31
CA ASP A 94 35.38 19.99 22.55
C ASP A 94 35.83 20.99 21.48
N PHE A 95 35.02 22.02 21.22
CA PHE A 95 35.38 23.11 20.32
C PHE A 95 36.00 24.30 21.06
N TYR A 96 37.07 24.84 20.47
CA TYR A 96 37.78 26.03 20.95
C TYR A 96 37.98 27.02 19.81
N TYR A 97 38.08 28.31 20.14
CA TYR A 97 38.37 29.36 19.16
C TYR A 97 39.77 29.97 19.37
N PHE A 98 40.57 30.01 18.30
CA PHE A 98 41.91 30.59 18.28
C PHE A 98 41.95 31.82 17.39
N ASN A 99 42.41 32.96 17.92
CA ASN A 99 42.26 34.26 17.30
C ASN A 99 43.11 34.47 16.02
N TYR A 100 42.62 35.35 15.14
CA TYR A 100 43.40 35.89 14.03
C TYR A 100 43.84 37.34 14.32
N PRO A 101 45.09 37.72 13.98
CA PRO A 101 46.26 36.85 13.78
C PRO A 101 46.78 36.28 15.11
N GLY A 102 47.66 35.29 15.04
CA GLY A 102 48.47 34.84 16.19
C GLY A 102 48.02 33.56 16.90
N GLY A 103 46.76 33.12 16.77
CA GLY A 103 46.33 31.81 17.25
C GLY A 103 46.21 31.68 18.78
N SER A 104 46.08 32.78 19.51
CA SER A 104 45.78 32.72 20.95
C SER A 104 44.36 32.21 21.20
N MET A 105 44.19 31.30 22.14
CA MET A 105 42.89 30.76 22.52
C MET A 105 42.01 31.84 23.16
N THR A 106 40.72 31.83 22.87
CA THR A 106 39.69 32.66 23.52
C THR A 106 39.00 31.88 24.63
N TRP A 107 38.64 32.55 25.73
CA TRP A 107 37.86 32.01 26.84
C TRP A 107 36.94 33.09 27.42
N ASP A 108 35.88 32.67 28.11
CA ASP A 108 34.86 33.52 28.74
C ASP A 108 34.34 34.63 27.81
N ASN A 109 33.96 34.25 26.58
CA ASN A 109 33.54 35.18 25.54
C ASN A 109 32.61 34.49 24.53
N THR A 110 31.93 35.28 23.71
CA THR A 110 31.07 34.77 22.63
C THR A 110 31.68 35.09 21.28
N ILE A 111 31.83 34.07 20.43
CA ILE A 111 32.34 34.17 19.06
C ILE A 111 31.32 33.51 18.13
N ASP A 112 30.95 34.16 17.03
CA ASP A 112 30.00 33.64 16.03
C ASP A 112 28.65 33.15 16.60
N GLY A 113 28.24 33.68 17.76
CA GLY A 113 27.02 33.25 18.46
C GLY A 113 27.20 32.08 19.43
N PHE A 114 28.42 31.55 19.56
CA PHE A 114 28.78 30.47 20.48
C PHE A 114 29.53 31.01 21.70
N TYR A 115 29.10 30.65 22.90
CA TYR A 115 29.76 31.04 24.14
C TYR A 115 30.82 30.01 24.53
N LEU A 116 32.03 30.50 24.83
CA LEU A 116 33.14 29.74 25.37
C LEU A 116 33.27 30.01 26.87
N ASP A 117 33.38 28.97 27.69
CA ASP A 117 33.52 29.08 29.13
C ASP A 117 34.93 29.55 29.56
N ASN A 118 35.19 29.59 30.87
CA ASN A 118 36.47 30.02 31.42
C ASN A 118 37.66 29.08 31.10
N SER A 119 37.40 27.88 30.60
CA SER A 119 38.40 26.94 30.12
C SER A 119 38.63 27.07 28.61
N GLY A 120 37.84 27.90 27.93
CA GLY A 120 37.87 28.09 26.48
C GLY A 120 37.02 27.08 25.71
N LYS A 121 36.29 26.19 26.38
CA LYS A 121 35.40 25.22 25.73
C LYS A 121 34.12 25.89 25.32
N MET A 122 33.66 25.63 24.10
CA MET A 122 32.30 25.97 23.68
C MET A 122 31.27 25.22 24.53
N VAL A 123 30.29 25.94 25.09
CA VAL A 123 29.26 25.33 25.97
C VAL A 123 27.82 25.70 25.60
N SER A 124 27.61 26.70 24.72
CA SER A 124 26.28 27.04 24.20
C SER A 124 26.38 27.73 22.84
N GLY A 125 25.28 27.73 22.09
CA GLY A 125 25.17 28.35 20.75
C GLY A 125 24.58 27.39 19.72
N THR A 126 24.06 27.94 18.63
CA THR A 126 23.40 27.17 17.57
C THR A 126 23.98 27.53 16.20
N GLY A 127 24.29 26.51 15.40
CA GLY A 127 24.76 26.67 14.04
C GLY A 127 25.93 25.74 13.69
N TRP A 128 26.52 26.02 12.53
CA TRP A 128 27.61 25.24 11.95
C TRP A 128 28.98 25.71 12.42
N LEU A 129 29.83 24.78 12.84
CA LEU A 129 31.24 24.98 13.12
C LEU A 129 32.09 24.04 12.26
N GLN A 130 33.14 24.57 11.64
CA GLN A 130 34.13 23.78 10.92
C GLN A 130 35.34 23.54 11.81
N ASP A 131 35.80 22.29 11.88
CA ASP A 131 37.10 22.01 12.47
C ASP A 131 38.22 22.53 11.55
N GLY A 132 39.00 23.49 12.04
CA GLY A 132 40.12 24.06 11.33
C GLY A 132 41.21 23.05 10.97
N ILE A 133 41.31 21.92 11.68
CA ILE A 133 42.29 20.86 11.39
C ILE A 133 41.77 19.90 10.32
N THR A 134 40.70 19.15 10.60
CA THR A 134 40.21 18.12 9.66
C THR A 134 39.39 18.69 8.50
N LYS A 135 38.91 19.93 8.63
CA LYS A 135 37.94 20.58 7.74
C LYS A 135 36.53 19.97 7.76
N ASP A 136 36.27 19.05 8.68
CA ASP A 136 34.94 18.50 8.89
C ASP A 136 34.00 19.57 9.48
N TRP A 137 32.74 19.54 9.05
CA TRP A 137 31.69 20.41 9.58
C TRP A 137 30.83 19.68 10.60
N TYR A 138 30.37 20.41 11.61
CA TYR A 138 29.51 19.91 12.68
C TYR A 138 28.41 20.95 12.94
N TYR A 139 27.22 20.48 13.32
CA TYR A 139 26.13 21.36 13.71
C TYR A 139 25.86 21.24 15.20
N PHE A 140 25.55 22.38 15.83
CA PHE A 140 25.21 22.47 17.23
C PHE A 140 23.83 23.10 17.41
N SER A 141 23.08 22.63 18.40
CA SER A 141 21.84 23.24 18.88
C SER A 141 21.97 23.51 20.38
N ASP A 142 21.99 24.78 20.75
CA ASP A 142 22.22 25.26 22.13
C ASP A 142 23.44 24.62 22.83
N GLY A 143 24.53 24.43 22.10
CA GLY A 143 25.78 23.83 22.58
C GLY A 143 25.81 22.30 22.51
N GLU A 144 24.73 21.63 22.14
CA GLU A 144 24.72 20.19 21.93
C GLU A 144 25.02 19.85 20.46
N MET A 145 26.03 19.01 20.23
CA MET A 145 26.39 18.54 18.89
C MET A 145 25.31 17.59 18.35
N GLN A 146 24.76 17.89 17.19
CA GLN A 146 23.77 17.04 16.54
C GLN A 146 24.44 15.89 15.77
N SER A 147 23.73 14.76 15.62
CA SER A 147 24.23 13.56 14.94
C SER A 147 23.07 12.67 14.49
N ASN A 148 23.24 11.90 13.41
CA ASN A 148 22.18 11.13 12.75
C ASN A 148 20.95 11.99 12.42
N ASP A 149 21.18 13.24 12.04
CA ASP A 149 20.13 14.22 11.78
C ASP A 149 20.47 15.02 10.52
N THR A 150 19.48 15.71 9.96
CA THR A 150 19.62 16.51 8.75
C THR A 150 19.30 17.97 9.07
N GLU A 151 20.32 18.82 8.97
CA GLU A 151 20.24 20.24 9.33
C GLU A 151 20.52 21.11 8.10
N ASP A 152 19.66 22.08 7.82
CA ASP A 152 19.73 22.94 6.62
C ASP A 152 19.83 22.16 5.27
N GLY A 153 19.39 20.90 5.27
CA GLY A 153 19.50 19.96 4.15
C GLY A 153 20.81 19.19 4.07
N TYR A 154 21.69 19.26 5.07
CA TYR A 154 22.93 18.49 5.15
C TYR A 154 22.85 17.42 6.23
N HIS A 155 23.18 16.18 5.88
CA HIS A 155 23.15 15.07 6.85
C HIS A 155 24.38 15.06 7.75
N LEU A 156 24.19 14.77 9.03
CA LEU A 156 25.23 14.51 10.02
C LEU A 156 25.25 13.02 10.34
N ASN A 157 26.40 12.38 10.19
CA ASN A 157 26.53 10.96 10.54
C ASN A 157 26.51 10.73 12.07
N SER A 158 26.64 9.47 12.48
CA SER A 158 26.66 9.07 13.89
C SER A 158 27.75 9.72 14.76
N SER A 159 28.79 10.28 14.15
CA SER A 159 29.86 11.04 14.84
C SER A 159 29.62 12.54 14.88
N GLY A 160 28.51 13.03 14.30
CA GLY A 160 28.15 14.44 14.18
C GLY A 160 28.86 15.17 13.04
N LYS A 161 29.58 14.45 12.18
CA LYS A 161 30.24 15.03 11.01
C LYS A 161 29.25 15.18 9.87
N MET A 162 29.26 16.33 9.22
CA MET A 162 28.55 16.56 7.97
C MET A 162 29.05 15.61 6.89
N VAL A 163 28.13 14.91 6.27
CA VAL A 163 28.41 14.09 5.09
C VAL A 163 28.68 15.02 3.91
N THR A 164 29.72 14.73 3.13
CA THR A 164 30.14 15.54 1.99
C THR A 164 30.25 14.67 0.74
N GLY A 165 29.91 15.21 -0.42
CA GLY A 165 29.99 14.49 -1.69
C GLY A 165 28.79 14.79 -2.56
N THR A 166 28.59 13.98 -3.59
CA THR A 166 27.43 14.02 -4.49
C THR A 166 27.05 12.59 -4.88
N GLY A 167 25.78 12.37 -5.24
CA GLY A 167 25.25 11.07 -5.59
C GLY A 167 24.97 10.17 -4.38
N TRP A 168 24.90 8.87 -4.63
CA TRP A 168 24.65 7.86 -3.60
C TRP A 168 25.83 7.73 -2.63
N ASP A 169 25.55 7.90 -1.34
CA ASP A 169 26.53 7.77 -0.27
C ASP A 169 25.99 6.84 0.85
N PRO A 170 26.73 5.78 1.22
CA PRO A 170 26.38 4.94 2.35
C PRO A 170 26.86 5.56 3.66
N VAL A 171 25.94 6.00 4.49
CA VAL A 171 26.23 6.64 5.78
C VAL A 171 25.74 5.74 6.91
N ASP A 172 26.68 5.26 7.71
CA ASP A 172 26.46 4.30 8.80
C ASP A 172 25.79 3.00 8.31
N SER A 173 24.46 2.93 8.33
CA SER A 173 23.66 1.76 7.90
C SER A 173 22.57 2.10 6.88
N TRP A 174 22.56 3.34 6.38
CA TRP A 174 21.53 3.85 5.47
C TRP A 174 22.17 4.44 4.22
N TRP A 175 21.42 4.42 3.12
CA TRP A 175 21.81 5.10 1.89
C TRP A 175 21.17 6.48 1.82
N TYR A 176 21.94 7.46 1.38
CA TYR A 176 21.48 8.82 1.10
C TYR A 176 21.86 9.19 -0.32
N TYR A 177 21.10 10.10 -0.93
CA TYR A 177 21.49 10.72 -2.20
C TYR A 177 21.75 12.20 -1.98
N LEU A 178 22.96 12.64 -2.32
CA LEU A 178 23.38 14.04 -2.21
C LEU A 178 23.31 14.73 -3.57
N ASP A 179 22.67 15.88 -3.64
CA ASP A 179 22.65 16.71 -4.83
C ASP A 179 24.03 17.34 -5.12
N ASP A 180 24.14 18.09 -6.23
CA ASP A 180 25.40 18.74 -6.64
C ASP A 180 25.93 19.79 -5.63
N THR A 181 25.12 20.17 -4.64
CA THR A 181 25.49 21.07 -3.54
C THR A 181 25.84 20.34 -2.25
N GLY A 182 25.75 19.01 -2.25
CA GLY A 182 25.96 18.15 -1.08
C GLY A 182 24.74 18.06 -0.16
N LYS A 183 23.57 18.57 -0.58
CA LYS A 183 22.35 18.48 0.21
C LYS A 183 21.65 17.16 -0.04
N VAL A 184 21.01 16.65 1.00
CA VAL A 184 20.27 15.39 0.96
C VAL A 184 18.98 15.58 0.16
N VAL A 185 18.75 14.70 -0.81
CA VAL A 185 17.50 14.62 -1.55
C VAL A 185 16.46 13.86 -0.72
N THR A 186 15.22 14.33 -0.75
CA THR A 186 14.06 13.72 -0.08
C THR A 186 12.92 13.53 -1.08
N GLY A 187 12.07 12.54 -0.86
CA GLY A 187 10.96 12.19 -1.74
C GLY A 187 11.39 11.31 -2.92
N TRP A 188 10.63 11.36 -4.01
CA TRP A 188 10.92 10.59 -5.21
C TRP A 188 12.15 11.11 -5.96
N LEU A 189 13.08 10.20 -6.25
CA LEU A 189 14.30 10.44 -7.01
C LEU A 189 14.32 9.53 -8.23
N TYR A 190 14.54 10.09 -9.42
CA TYR A 190 14.81 9.30 -10.62
C TYR A 190 16.30 9.35 -10.94
N ASP A 191 16.98 8.22 -10.80
CA ASP A 191 18.41 8.10 -11.05
C ASP A 191 18.70 6.88 -11.94
N GLN A 192 19.49 7.09 -12.99
CA GLN A 192 19.98 6.02 -13.89
C GLN A 192 18.91 5.08 -14.49
N GLY A 193 17.66 5.54 -14.61
CA GLY A 193 16.56 4.75 -15.18
C GLY A 193 15.60 4.15 -14.16
N ASN A 194 15.90 4.28 -12.87
CA ASN A 194 15.12 3.71 -11.78
C ASN A 194 14.58 4.83 -10.89
N TRP A 195 13.41 4.59 -10.30
CA TRP A 195 12.84 5.44 -9.27
C TRP A 195 13.25 4.92 -7.90
N TYR A 196 13.53 5.84 -6.98
CA TYR A 196 13.84 5.59 -5.59
C TYR A 196 12.99 6.52 -4.74
N TYR A 197 12.76 6.15 -3.49
CA TYR A 197 12.13 7.03 -2.53
C TYR A 197 13.07 7.28 -1.36
N LEU A 198 13.30 8.54 -1.04
CA LEU A 198 14.09 8.98 0.09
C LEU A 198 13.12 9.52 1.14
N TYR A 199 13.15 8.98 2.36
CA TYR A 199 12.30 9.46 3.44
C TYR A 199 12.58 10.94 3.78
N PRO A 200 11.72 11.61 4.56
CA PRO A 200 11.95 13.01 4.94
C PRO A 200 13.29 13.27 5.63
N GLN A 201 13.82 12.30 6.38
CA GLN A 201 15.15 12.35 6.98
C GLN A 201 16.29 12.11 5.97
N GLY A 202 15.96 11.70 4.75
CA GLY A 202 16.89 11.51 3.62
C GLY A 202 17.30 10.06 3.33
N SER A 203 17.08 9.16 4.28
CA SER A 203 17.43 7.74 4.13
C SER A 203 16.59 7.10 3.03
N MET A 204 17.21 6.29 2.17
CA MET A 204 16.56 5.51 1.13
C MET A 204 15.57 4.50 1.72
N ALA A 205 14.40 4.40 1.09
CA ALA A 205 13.39 3.42 1.41
C ALA A 205 13.64 2.07 0.71
N GLU A 206 13.23 1.01 1.39
CA GLU A 206 13.20 -0.37 0.91
C GLU A 206 11.86 -1.00 1.34
N GLY A 207 11.38 -1.97 0.57
CA GLY A 207 10.10 -2.65 0.81
C GLY A 207 8.88 -1.78 0.51
N TRP A 208 7.78 -2.07 1.20
CA TRP A 208 6.51 -1.37 1.04
C TRP A 208 6.53 0.03 1.67
N ILE A 209 6.15 1.03 0.89
CA ILE A 209 5.91 2.39 1.38
C ILE A 209 4.54 2.89 0.92
N GLN A 210 3.94 3.79 1.71
CA GLN A 210 2.72 4.49 1.33
C GLN A 210 3.02 5.97 1.11
N VAL A 211 2.71 6.48 -0.09
CA VAL A 211 2.93 7.89 -0.46
C VAL A 211 1.62 8.44 -1.03
N ASN A 212 1.07 9.48 -0.39
CA ASN A 212 -0.20 10.12 -0.78
C ASN A 212 -1.41 9.17 -0.85
N GLY A 213 -1.42 8.10 -0.06
CA GLY A 213 -2.51 7.11 0.00
C GLY A 213 -2.25 5.87 -0.85
N GLU A 214 -1.34 5.93 -1.80
CA GLU A 214 -1.00 4.82 -2.69
C GLU A 214 0.21 4.02 -2.16
N TRP A 215 0.21 2.71 -2.39
CA TRP A 215 1.29 1.81 -1.99
C TRP A 215 2.27 1.58 -3.14
N TYR A 216 3.57 1.53 -2.81
CA TYR A 216 4.67 1.26 -3.73
C TYR A 216 5.60 0.23 -3.10
N TYR A 217 6.34 -0.51 -3.93
CA TYR A 217 7.35 -1.46 -3.46
C TYR A 217 8.73 -1.09 -4.01
N LEU A 218 9.71 -0.97 -3.12
CA LEU A 218 11.12 -0.72 -3.45
C LEU A 218 11.89 -2.01 -3.17
N ASN A 219 12.71 -2.47 -4.11
CA ASN A 219 13.53 -3.66 -3.90
C ASN A 219 14.67 -3.38 -2.89
N SER A 220 15.51 -4.38 -2.61
CA SER A 220 16.63 -4.24 -1.65
C SER A 220 17.73 -3.27 -2.09
N SER A 221 17.72 -2.83 -3.34
CA SER A 221 18.59 -1.76 -3.85
C SER A 221 17.89 -0.40 -3.81
N GLY A 222 16.65 -0.34 -3.30
CA GLY A 222 15.80 0.86 -3.25
C GLY A 222 15.10 1.21 -4.56
N GLU A 223 15.24 0.38 -5.60
CA GLU A 223 14.62 0.64 -6.90
C GLU A 223 13.13 0.28 -6.84
N MET A 224 12.28 1.19 -7.32
CA MET A 224 10.84 1.00 -7.38
C MET A 224 10.48 -0.04 -8.43
N GLU A 225 9.74 -1.06 -7.99
CA GLU A 225 9.27 -2.14 -8.86
C GLU A 225 7.99 -1.73 -9.61
N THR A 226 7.76 -2.39 -10.73
CA THR A 226 6.50 -2.32 -11.50
C THR A 226 6.11 -3.72 -11.95
N GLY A 227 4.83 -3.94 -12.22
CA GLY A 227 4.29 -5.26 -12.55
C GLY A 227 4.20 -6.18 -11.34
N TRP A 228 4.42 -7.48 -11.55
CA TRP A 228 4.25 -8.50 -10.51
C TRP A 228 5.40 -8.53 -9.52
N VAL A 229 5.08 -8.35 -8.24
CA VAL A 229 6.02 -8.45 -7.11
C VAL A 229 5.59 -9.61 -6.21
N GLN A 230 6.54 -10.43 -5.78
CA GLN A 230 6.30 -11.46 -4.76
C GLN A 230 6.95 -11.04 -3.44
N ASP A 231 6.13 -10.85 -2.41
CA ASP A 231 6.59 -10.58 -1.05
C ASP A 231 5.92 -11.54 -0.05
N ASN A 232 6.71 -12.10 0.86
CA ASN A 232 6.27 -13.05 1.89
C ASN A 232 5.37 -14.21 1.39
N GLY A 233 5.55 -14.64 0.13
CA GLY A 233 4.79 -15.73 -0.49
C GLY A 233 3.49 -15.31 -1.17
N ASN A 234 3.08 -14.05 -1.04
CA ASN A 234 1.95 -13.45 -1.74
C ASN A 234 2.44 -12.69 -2.99
N TRP A 235 1.57 -12.60 -3.98
CA TRP A 235 1.82 -11.82 -5.20
C TRP A 235 1.02 -10.52 -5.15
N TYR A 236 1.60 -9.46 -5.68
CA TYR A 236 1.02 -8.13 -5.77
C TYR A 236 1.27 -7.60 -7.18
N TYR A 237 0.43 -6.66 -7.63
CA TYR A 237 0.61 -6.02 -8.92
C TYR A 237 0.76 -4.51 -8.76
N LEU A 238 1.88 -3.97 -9.25
CA LEU A 238 2.14 -2.55 -9.33
C LEU A 238 1.93 -2.07 -10.77
N ASN A 239 1.20 -0.97 -10.96
CA ASN A 239 0.97 -0.42 -12.28
C ASN A 239 2.24 0.22 -12.88
N SER A 240 2.14 0.81 -14.07
CA SER A 240 3.30 1.43 -14.75
C SER A 240 3.90 2.63 -14.01
N SER A 241 3.14 3.23 -13.08
CA SER A 241 3.59 4.30 -12.19
C SER A 241 4.13 3.77 -10.86
N GLY A 242 4.08 2.44 -10.63
CA GLY A 242 4.51 1.78 -9.41
C GLY A 242 3.45 1.68 -8.31
N GLU A 243 2.23 2.19 -8.55
CA GLU A 243 1.14 2.16 -7.57
C GLU A 243 0.54 0.75 -7.50
N MET A 244 0.28 0.26 -6.29
CA MET A 244 -0.32 -1.05 -6.06
C MET A 244 -1.79 -1.05 -6.46
N GLU A 245 -2.15 -2.01 -7.29
CA GLU A 245 -3.52 -2.20 -7.75
C GLU A 245 -4.32 -3.11 -6.80
N THR A 246 -5.62 -2.88 -6.74
CA THR A 246 -6.62 -3.74 -6.07
C THR A 246 -7.75 -4.06 -7.04
N GLY A 247 -8.53 -5.11 -6.75
CA GLY A 247 -9.61 -5.58 -7.61
C GLY A 247 -9.14 -6.31 -8.87
N TRP A 248 -9.95 -6.27 -9.93
CA TRP A 248 -9.70 -6.99 -11.17
C TRP A 248 -8.69 -6.27 -12.07
N ILE A 249 -7.59 -6.94 -12.41
CA ILE A 249 -6.62 -6.46 -13.41
C ILE A 249 -6.43 -7.45 -14.54
N LYS A 250 -6.02 -6.93 -15.70
CA LYS A 250 -5.71 -7.74 -16.88
C LYS A 250 -4.26 -7.59 -17.27
N ASP A 251 -3.51 -8.68 -17.17
CA ASP A 251 -2.09 -8.73 -17.53
C ASP A 251 -1.81 -9.88 -18.51
N ALA A 252 -1.04 -9.58 -19.56
CA ALA A 252 -0.68 -10.52 -20.63
C ALA A 252 -1.87 -11.35 -21.21
N GLY A 253 -3.07 -10.77 -21.23
CA GLY A 253 -4.28 -11.42 -21.77
C GLY A 253 -5.06 -12.30 -20.80
N SER A 254 -4.59 -12.48 -19.56
CA SER A 254 -5.31 -13.17 -18.48
C SER A 254 -5.83 -12.15 -17.46
N TRP A 255 -6.93 -12.46 -16.79
CA TRP A 255 -7.44 -11.66 -15.67
C TRP A 255 -6.98 -12.25 -14.34
N TYR A 256 -6.77 -11.38 -13.37
CA TYR A 256 -6.38 -11.69 -12.00
C TYR A 256 -7.19 -10.79 -11.06
N TYR A 257 -7.31 -11.19 -9.80
CA TYR A 257 -7.94 -10.37 -8.77
C TYR A 257 -6.97 -10.15 -7.61
N LEU A 258 -6.86 -8.90 -7.17
CA LEU A 258 -6.07 -8.45 -6.03
C LEU A 258 -7.06 -8.07 -4.93
N ASN A 259 -6.90 -8.64 -3.74
CA ASN A 259 -7.72 -8.30 -2.58
C ASN A 259 -7.48 -6.84 -2.15
N ASP A 260 -8.27 -6.34 -1.19
CA ASP A 260 -8.12 -4.97 -0.66
C ASP A 260 -6.74 -4.69 -0.05
N ASP A 261 -6.05 -5.73 0.43
CA ASP A 261 -4.66 -5.65 0.92
C ASP A 261 -3.60 -5.77 -0.20
N GLY A 262 -4.04 -5.82 -1.46
CA GLY A 262 -3.23 -5.97 -2.66
C GLY A 262 -2.80 -7.40 -2.98
N SER A 263 -3.06 -8.38 -2.09
CA SER A 263 -2.63 -9.76 -2.32
C SER A 263 -3.44 -10.42 -3.44
N MET A 264 -2.78 -11.14 -4.34
CA MET A 264 -3.42 -11.84 -5.44
C MET A 264 -4.17 -13.07 -4.95
N ALA A 265 -5.47 -13.12 -5.26
CA ALA A 265 -6.31 -14.29 -5.06
C ALA A 265 -5.91 -15.43 -6.02
N LYS A 266 -5.93 -16.68 -5.52
CA LYS A 266 -5.61 -17.90 -6.26
C LYS A 266 -6.29 -19.11 -5.64
N ASP A 267 -6.51 -20.16 -6.43
CA ASP A 267 -7.25 -21.37 -6.03
C ASP A 267 -8.58 -21.04 -5.32
N THR A 268 -9.29 -20.04 -5.85
CA THR A 268 -10.50 -19.50 -5.23
C THR A 268 -11.45 -18.92 -6.27
N THR A 269 -12.67 -18.63 -5.86
CA THR A 269 -13.67 -17.95 -6.68
C THR A 269 -13.89 -16.55 -6.14
N ILE A 270 -13.79 -15.55 -7.01
CA ILE A 270 -14.20 -14.17 -6.73
C ILE A 270 -15.47 -13.91 -7.55
N ASP A 271 -16.56 -13.60 -6.86
CA ASP A 271 -17.91 -13.57 -7.44
C ASP A 271 -18.27 -14.88 -8.16
N ARG A 272 -18.22 -14.88 -9.50
CA ARG A 272 -18.50 -16.01 -10.39
C ARG A 272 -17.27 -16.51 -11.16
N TYR A 273 -16.09 -15.99 -10.85
CA TYR A 273 -14.88 -16.17 -11.65
C TYR A 273 -13.85 -16.97 -10.86
N TYR A 274 -13.60 -18.21 -11.30
CA TYR A 274 -12.59 -19.06 -10.69
C TYR A 274 -11.18 -18.68 -11.13
N LEU A 275 -10.29 -18.49 -10.16
CA LEU A 275 -8.86 -18.24 -10.32
C LEU A 275 -8.09 -19.51 -9.97
N ASP A 276 -7.21 -19.97 -10.86
CA ASP A 276 -6.39 -21.16 -10.62
C ASP A 276 -5.26 -20.92 -9.62
N ALA A 277 -4.41 -21.93 -9.39
CA ALA A 277 -3.25 -21.85 -8.49
C ALA A 277 -2.24 -20.77 -8.86
N THR A 278 -2.29 -20.25 -10.09
CA THR A 278 -1.47 -19.15 -10.58
C THR A 278 -2.19 -17.80 -10.49
N GLY A 279 -3.42 -17.77 -9.97
CA GLY A 279 -4.27 -16.59 -9.87
C GLY A 279 -4.96 -16.20 -11.17
N LYS A 280 -4.79 -17.00 -12.24
CA LYS A 280 -5.40 -16.71 -13.54
C LYS A 280 -6.86 -17.09 -13.54
N TRP A 281 -7.71 -16.17 -13.99
CA TRP A 281 -9.09 -16.49 -14.28
C TRP A 281 -9.18 -17.53 -15.40
N ILE A 282 -9.91 -18.62 -15.13
CA ILE A 282 -10.27 -19.63 -16.11
C ILE A 282 -11.71 -19.38 -16.58
N PRO A 283 -11.91 -18.95 -17.85
CA PRO A 283 -13.24 -18.86 -18.42
C PRO A 283 -13.93 -20.23 -18.46
N ASN A 284 -15.20 -20.26 -18.07
CA ASN A 284 -16.02 -21.48 -18.06
C ASN A 284 -15.38 -22.63 -17.25
N PHE A 285 -14.71 -22.31 -16.14
CA PHE A 285 -14.13 -23.33 -15.27
C PHE A 285 -15.19 -24.32 -14.79
N VAL A 286 -14.87 -25.60 -14.85
CA VAL A 286 -15.70 -26.71 -14.37
C VAL A 286 -14.79 -27.62 -13.53
N PRO A 287 -15.04 -27.80 -12.22
CA PRO A 287 -14.17 -28.61 -11.36
C PRO A 287 -14.03 -30.05 -11.84
N GLU A 288 -12.86 -30.68 -11.68
CA GLU A 288 -12.61 -32.06 -12.14
C GLU A 288 -13.45 -33.13 -11.42
N ASN A 289 -13.99 -32.80 -10.24
CA ASN A 289 -14.86 -33.67 -9.45
C ASN A 289 -16.31 -33.24 -9.57
N LEU A 290 -16.81 -33.16 -10.80
CA LEU A 290 -18.25 -33.00 -11.03
C LEU A 290 -19.00 -34.17 -10.40
N SER A 291 -20.07 -33.86 -9.67
CA SER A 291 -21.12 -34.85 -9.37
C SER A 291 -21.66 -35.44 -10.68
N SER A 292 -22.24 -36.64 -10.63
CA SER A 292 -22.90 -37.25 -11.80
C SER A 292 -23.90 -36.30 -12.44
N THR A 293 -24.66 -35.55 -11.63
CA THR A 293 -25.63 -34.54 -12.07
C THR A 293 -25.00 -33.40 -12.87
N GLN A 294 -23.81 -32.93 -12.48
CA GLN A 294 -23.08 -31.88 -13.22
C GLN A 294 -22.47 -32.40 -14.53
N LYS A 295 -22.13 -33.69 -14.59
CA LYS A 295 -21.67 -34.36 -15.81
C LYS A 295 -22.82 -34.57 -16.81
N ASP A 296 -24.00 -34.94 -16.30
CA ASP A 296 -25.22 -35.11 -17.09
C ASP A 296 -25.75 -33.76 -17.61
N ALA A 297 -25.66 -32.68 -16.80
CA ALA A 297 -26.00 -31.32 -17.24
C ALA A 297 -25.07 -30.82 -18.35
N LYS A 298 -23.76 -31.10 -18.26
CA LYS A 298 -22.79 -30.81 -19.32
C LYS A 298 -23.10 -31.57 -20.62
N GLU A 299 -23.45 -32.86 -20.53
CA GLU A 299 -23.88 -33.65 -21.70
C GLU A 299 -25.19 -33.13 -22.32
N LEU A 300 -26.11 -32.60 -21.50
CA LEU A 300 -27.34 -31.95 -21.99
C LEU A 300 -27.06 -30.64 -22.72
N LEU A 301 -26.13 -29.82 -22.18
CA LEU A 301 -25.69 -28.53 -22.74
C LEU A 301 -24.90 -28.68 -24.04
N ASP A 302 -24.06 -29.72 -24.14
CA ASP A 302 -23.25 -30.01 -25.33
C ASP A 302 -24.07 -30.72 -26.43
N ASN A 303 -25.29 -31.19 -26.13
CA ASN A 303 -26.16 -31.90 -27.07
C ASN A 303 -27.18 -30.96 -27.72
N GLN A 304 -26.83 -30.41 -28.89
CA GLN A 304 -27.72 -29.60 -29.73
C GLN A 304 -29.09 -30.26 -30.01
N THR A 305 -29.19 -31.59 -29.94
CA THR A 305 -30.44 -32.33 -30.13
C THR A 305 -31.39 -32.17 -28.93
N ALA A 306 -30.87 -32.14 -27.70
CA ALA A 306 -31.65 -31.92 -26.47
C ALA A 306 -32.23 -30.50 -26.43
N VAL A 307 -31.42 -29.50 -26.81
CA VAL A 307 -31.84 -28.10 -27.00
C VAL A 307 -32.89 -27.98 -28.12
N SER A 308 -32.80 -28.76 -29.20
CA SER A 308 -33.82 -28.76 -30.26
C SER A 308 -35.11 -29.51 -29.88
N LEU A 309 -35.04 -30.43 -28.91
CA LEU A 309 -36.20 -31.15 -28.36
C LEU A 309 -37.01 -30.25 -27.45
N THR A 310 -36.39 -29.43 -26.59
CA THR A 310 -37.11 -28.44 -25.77
C THR A 310 -37.85 -27.37 -26.61
N GLN A 311 -37.46 -27.23 -27.87
CA GLN A 311 -38.04 -26.32 -28.86
C GLN A 311 -39.18 -26.92 -29.70
N SER A 312 -39.53 -28.20 -29.51
CA SER A 312 -40.62 -28.86 -30.25
C SER A 312 -41.98 -28.61 -29.60
N ASP A 313 -43.07 -28.68 -30.38
CA ASP A 313 -44.44 -28.59 -29.84
C ASP A 313 -44.77 -29.71 -28.84
N GLU A 314 -44.03 -30.84 -28.86
CA GLU A 314 -44.18 -31.95 -27.91
C GLU A 314 -43.70 -31.58 -26.49
N THR A 315 -42.80 -30.59 -26.35
CA THR A 315 -42.29 -30.14 -25.04
C THR A 315 -43.27 -29.20 -24.32
N LYS A 316 -44.12 -28.48 -25.06
CA LYS A 316 -45.19 -27.65 -24.47
C LYS A 316 -46.23 -28.49 -23.71
N ASP A 317 -46.41 -29.76 -24.10
CA ASP A 317 -47.21 -30.76 -23.38
C ASP A 317 -46.43 -31.43 -22.24
N ALA A 318 -45.09 -31.49 -22.32
CA ALA A 318 -44.23 -31.99 -21.25
C ALA A 318 -44.22 -31.07 -20.01
N PHE A 319 -44.29 -29.74 -20.18
CA PHE A 319 -44.43 -28.80 -19.05
C PHE A 319 -45.79 -28.89 -18.36
N ALA A 320 -46.87 -29.17 -19.11
CA ALA A 320 -48.15 -29.54 -18.51
C ALA A 320 -48.06 -30.86 -17.72
N ALA A 321 -47.17 -31.78 -18.12
CA ALA A 321 -46.83 -32.99 -17.35
C ALA A 321 -45.88 -32.75 -16.17
N MET A 322 -45.27 -31.56 -16.06
CA MET A 322 -44.48 -31.09 -14.90
C MET A 322 -45.31 -30.23 -13.94
N ASN A 323 -46.65 -30.27 -14.09
CA ASN A 323 -47.65 -29.56 -13.28
C ASN A 323 -47.60 -28.03 -13.38
N PHE A 324 -47.21 -27.48 -14.54
CA PHE A 324 -47.56 -26.10 -14.86
C PHE A 324 -49.04 -26.03 -15.24
N GLU A 325 -49.78 -25.11 -14.63
CA GLU A 325 -51.17 -24.87 -14.96
C GLU A 325 -51.29 -23.92 -16.15
N LYS A 326 -52.09 -24.30 -17.14
CA LYS A 326 -52.36 -23.45 -18.29
C LYS A 326 -53.70 -22.76 -18.13
N ASP A 327 -53.70 -21.44 -18.10
CA ASP A 327 -54.92 -20.65 -18.01
C ASP A 327 -55.71 -20.60 -19.33
N GLU A 328 -56.90 -20.01 -19.31
CA GLU A 328 -57.77 -19.86 -20.47
C GLU A 328 -57.17 -18.99 -21.59
N ASN A 329 -56.19 -18.14 -21.26
CA ASN A 329 -55.45 -17.29 -22.19
C ASN A 329 -54.25 -18.00 -22.81
N GLY A 330 -53.96 -19.22 -22.35
CA GLY A 330 -52.87 -20.07 -22.80
C GLY A 330 -51.52 -19.75 -22.15
N VAL A 331 -51.53 -18.99 -21.04
CA VAL A 331 -50.36 -18.72 -20.21
C VAL A 331 -50.12 -19.91 -19.30
N TYR A 332 -48.86 -20.27 -19.11
CA TYR A 332 -48.46 -21.28 -18.15
C TYR A 332 -47.99 -20.59 -16.86
N HIS A 333 -48.51 -21.06 -15.74
CA HIS A 333 -48.18 -20.59 -14.41
C HIS A 333 -47.71 -21.77 -13.55
N ALA A 334 -46.84 -21.50 -12.57
CA ALA A 334 -46.55 -22.48 -11.53
C ALA A 334 -46.28 -21.80 -10.18
N SER A 335 -46.65 -22.53 -9.14
CA SER A 335 -46.45 -22.23 -7.72
C SER A 335 -46.20 -23.55 -6.96
N GLN A 336 -45.88 -23.52 -5.66
CA GLN A 336 -45.94 -24.73 -4.83
C GLN A 336 -47.38 -25.22 -4.68
N PRO A 337 -47.58 -26.49 -4.25
CA PRO A 337 -46.59 -27.55 -4.02
C PRO A 337 -46.46 -28.54 -5.18
N ASP A 338 -47.22 -28.37 -6.26
CA ASP A 338 -47.44 -29.45 -7.21
C ASP A 338 -46.49 -29.44 -8.42
N CYS A 339 -45.67 -28.41 -8.64
CA CYS A 339 -44.70 -28.39 -9.75
C CYS A 339 -43.42 -29.20 -9.48
N TRP A 340 -42.78 -29.76 -10.52
CA TRP A 340 -41.54 -30.55 -10.33
C TRP A 340 -40.38 -29.73 -9.73
N GLN A 341 -40.36 -28.41 -9.94
CA GLN A 341 -39.42 -27.48 -9.32
C GLN A 341 -39.54 -27.41 -7.78
N TYR A 342 -40.69 -27.74 -7.19
CA TYR A 342 -40.85 -27.88 -5.74
C TYR A 342 -39.91 -28.94 -5.15
N ILE A 343 -39.63 -30.01 -5.91
CA ILE A 343 -38.79 -31.12 -5.48
C ILE A 343 -37.30 -30.78 -5.67
N GLY A 344 -36.95 -30.00 -6.70
CA GLY A 344 -35.57 -29.66 -7.04
C GLY A 344 -34.97 -28.46 -6.30
N GLY A 345 -35.80 -27.54 -5.82
CA GLY A 345 -35.34 -26.29 -5.21
C GLY A 345 -34.61 -25.35 -6.18
N TYR A 346 -34.27 -24.15 -5.70
CA TYR A 346 -33.50 -23.16 -6.47
C TYR A 346 -32.13 -22.95 -5.83
N CYS A 347 -31.07 -23.00 -6.63
CA CYS A 347 -29.68 -22.89 -6.18
C CYS A 347 -28.80 -22.27 -7.27
N ASP A 348 -27.55 -21.89 -6.98
CA ASP A 348 -26.66 -21.28 -7.99
C ASP A 348 -26.34 -22.23 -9.18
N PHE A 349 -26.61 -23.54 -9.03
CA PHE A 349 -26.59 -24.48 -10.15
C PHE A 349 -27.76 -24.23 -11.14
N TYR A 350 -28.94 -23.81 -10.66
CA TYR A 350 -30.05 -23.37 -11.51
C TYR A 350 -29.66 -22.11 -12.30
N ASP A 351 -28.95 -21.15 -11.70
CA ASP A 351 -28.42 -19.97 -12.38
C ASP A 351 -27.49 -20.37 -13.56
N TYR A 352 -26.66 -21.39 -13.39
CA TYR A 352 -25.75 -21.88 -14.42
C TYR A 352 -26.51 -22.51 -15.60
N VAL A 353 -27.51 -23.34 -15.31
CA VAL A 353 -28.33 -24.01 -16.33
C VAL A 353 -29.20 -22.99 -17.08
N PHE A 354 -29.84 -22.05 -16.38
CA PHE A 354 -30.70 -21.04 -17.00
C PHE A 354 -29.92 -20.03 -17.84
N ASN A 355 -28.76 -19.56 -17.39
CA ASN A 355 -27.93 -18.64 -18.20
C ASN A 355 -27.43 -19.28 -19.51
N ALA A 356 -27.24 -20.60 -19.51
CA ALA A 356 -26.77 -21.31 -20.69
C ALA A 356 -27.91 -21.73 -21.63
N ALA A 357 -29.14 -21.88 -21.11
CA ALA A 357 -30.29 -22.40 -21.86
C ALA A 357 -31.36 -21.34 -22.19
N THR A 358 -31.35 -20.18 -21.53
CA THR A 358 -32.36 -19.11 -21.68
C THR A 358 -31.72 -17.77 -22.05
N SER A 359 -32.54 -16.83 -22.52
CA SER A 359 -32.15 -15.43 -22.66
C SER A 359 -32.73 -14.56 -21.53
N MET A 360 -32.87 -15.14 -20.33
CA MET A 360 -33.41 -14.41 -19.18
C MET A 360 -32.33 -13.62 -18.46
N ASN A 361 -32.70 -12.43 -18.00
CA ASN A 361 -31.92 -11.64 -17.06
C ASN A 361 -32.39 -11.94 -15.63
N LYS A 362 -31.57 -11.57 -14.64
CA LYS A 362 -31.90 -11.74 -13.22
C LYS A 362 -31.59 -10.50 -12.38
N LEU A 363 -32.39 -10.30 -11.33
CA LEU A 363 -32.09 -9.44 -10.19
C LEU A 363 -32.04 -10.31 -8.92
N LYS A 364 -31.13 -9.97 -8.01
CA LYS A 364 -31.00 -10.61 -6.70
C LYS A 364 -30.83 -9.54 -5.62
N TYR A 365 -31.51 -9.76 -4.51
CA TYR A 365 -31.53 -8.91 -3.34
C TYR A 365 -31.13 -9.75 -2.11
N PRO A 366 -29.81 -9.96 -1.87
CA PRO A 366 -29.31 -10.68 -0.70
C PRO A 366 -29.36 -9.84 0.58
N PHE A 367 -29.92 -10.40 1.65
CA PHE A 367 -29.99 -9.77 2.97
C PHE A 367 -29.81 -10.82 4.08
N LYS A 368 -29.57 -10.38 5.31
CA LYS A 368 -29.30 -11.28 6.44
C LYS A 368 -30.30 -11.08 7.57
N VAL A 369 -30.80 -12.17 8.12
CA VAL A 369 -31.56 -12.16 9.38
C VAL A 369 -30.81 -13.04 10.38
N GLY A 370 -30.14 -12.40 11.34
CA GLY A 370 -29.22 -13.10 12.24
C GLY A 370 -28.07 -13.76 11.48
N ASP A 371 -27.94 -15.08 11.58
CA ASP A 371 -26.89 -15.87 10.92
C ASP A 371 -27.34 -16.45 9.55
N ILE A 372 -28.61 -16.27 9.18
CA ILE A 372 -29.19 -16.83 7.95
C ILE A 372 -29.12 -15.78 6.84
N GLU A 373 -28.66 -16.20 5.66
CA GLU A 373 -28.65 -15.39 4.45
C GLU A 373 -29.86 -15.72 3.60
N TYR A 374 -30.64 -14.70 3.29
CA TYR A 374 -31.83 -14.75 2.45
C TYR A 374 -31.55 -14.06 1.12
N ILE A 375 -32.14 -14.56 0.04
CA ILE A 375 -32.08 -13.91 -1.26
C ILE A 375 -33.48 -13.87 -1.86
N ILE A 376 -33.99 -12.66 -2.08
CA ILE A 376 -35.11 -12.45 -3.00
C ILE A 376 -34.56 -12.31 -4.40
N TRP A 377 -35.17 -13.01 -5.35
CA TRP A 377 -34.69 -13.06 -6.71
C TRP A 377 -35.83 -12.88 -7.70
N MET A 378 -35.51 -12.29 -8.85
CA MET A 378 -36.45 -12.06 -9.95
C MET A 378 -35.80 -12.39 -11.27
N TRP A 379 -36.55 -12.98 -12.20
CA TRP A 379 -36.08 -13.30 -13.54
C TRP A 379 -37.07 -12.79 -14.57
N LYS A 380 -36.58 -12.31 -15.72
CA LYS A 380 -37.42 -11.97 -16.87
C LYS A 380 -36.71 -12.27 -18.18
N GLY A 381 -37.46 -12.69 -19.18
CA GLY A 381 -36.91 -13.02 -20.50
C GLY A 381 -37.71 -14.08 -21.21
N ASP A 382 -37.11 -14.68 -22.24
CA ASP A 382 -37.68 -15.84 -22.91
C ASP A 382 -37.28 -17.13 -22.18
N TYR A 383 -38.31 -17.84 -21.71
CA TYR A 383 -38.20 -19.06 -20.93
C TYR A 383 -37.85 -20.23 -21.84
N LEU A 384 -36.56 -20.50 -22.09
CA LEU A 384 -36.10 -21.63 -22.93
C LEU A 384 -36.68 -21.62 -24.37
N ASN A 385 -36.93 -20.44 -24.97
CA ASN A 385 -37.68 -20.28 -26.24
C ASN A 385 -39.15 -20.75 -26.18
N LEU A 386 -39.69 -21.01 -24.99
CA LEU A 386 -41.08 -21.38 -24.80
C LEU A 386 -41.97 -20.15 -24.92
N GLY A 387 -41.50 -19.00 -24.44
CA GLY A 387 -42.21 -17.72 -24.48
C GLY A 387 -41.70 -16.76 -23.41
N ALA A 388 -42.02 -15.48 -23.59
CA ALA A 388 -41.67 -14.40 -22.69
C ALA A 388 -42.41 -14.61 -21.37
N GLY A 389 -41.69 -14.35 -20.28
CA GLY A 389 -42.19 -14.57 -18.94
C GLY A 389 -41.28 -13.99 -17.88
N GLY A 390 -41.55 -14.38 -16.64
CA GLY A 390 -40.72 -14.03 -15.51
C GLY A 390 -41.07 -14.80 -14.26
N GLU A 391 -40.25 -14.60 -13.24
CA GLU A 391 -40.29 -15.32 -11.98
C GLU A 391 -39.95 -14.39 -10.83
N VAL A 392 -40.47 -14.69 -9.64
CA VAL A 392 -40.04 -14.09 -8.37
C VAL A 392 -40.05 -15.16 -7.28
N GLY A 393 -39.08 -15.11 -6.38
CA GLY A 393 -39.02 -16.01 -5.24
C GLY A 393 -38.05 -15.59 -4.15
N ILE A 394 -38.00 -16.40 -3.10
CA ILE A 394 -37.14 -16.27 -1.92
C ILE A 394 -36.51 -17.62 -1.57
N TYR A 395 -35.23 -17.63 -1.19
CA TYR A 395 -34.54 -18.80 -0.66
C TYR A 395 -33.56 -18.42 0.46
N ASP A 396 -33.15 -19.41 1.26
CA ASP A 396 -32.25 -19.26 2.40
C ASP A 396 -31.08 -20.26 2.39
N ASN A 397 -30.09 -20.03 3.25
CA ASN A 397 -28.91 -20.89 3.40
C ASN A 397 -29.02 -21.89 4.57
N GLU A 398 -30.18 -22.04 5.21
CA GLU A 398 -30.34 -22.81 6.45
C GLU A 398 -30.52 -24.33 6.18
N HIS A 399 -31.04 -24.72 5.01
CA HIS A 399 -31.44 -26.10 4.73
C HIS A 399 -30.51 -26.84 3.75
N SER A 400 -30.37 -28.17 3.91
CA SER A 400 -29.48 -29.06 3.13
C SER A 400 -30.25 -29.90 2.11
N ILE A 401 -30.01 -29.72 0.80
CA ILE A 401 -30.76 -30.39 -0.29
C ILE A 401 -30.98 -31.89 -0.01
N PRO A 402 -32.23 -32.36 0.25
CA PRO A 402 -32.48 -33.78 0.39
C PRO A 402 -32.27 -34.49 -0.95
N SER A 403 -31.77 -35.73 -0.90
CA SER A 403 -31.61 -36.58 -2.09
C SER A 403 -32.89 -36.63 -2.92
N VAL A 404 -32.84 -36.16 -4.17
CA VAL A 404 -34.00 -36.21 -5.07
C VAL A 404 -33.90 -37.43 -5.97
N ASP A 405 -34.90 -38.32 -5.91
CA ASP A 405 -35.09 -39.39 -6.89
C ASP A 405 -35.89 -38.83 -8.08
N ILE A 406 -35.19 -38.36 -9.10
CA ILE A 406 -35.78 -37.87 -10.35
C ILE A 406 -35.82 -39.04 -11.33
N ALA A 407 -37.02 -39.58 -11.59
CA ALA A 407 -37.28 -40.53 -12.67
C ALA A 407 -36.29 -41.72 -12.77
N GLY A 408 -35.84 -42.27 -11.64
CA GLY A 408 -34.93 -43.42 -11.58
C GLY A 408 -33.44 -43.07 -11.59
N ILE A 409 -33.10 -41.79 -11.43
CA ILE A 409 -31.73 -41.31 -11.18
C ILE A 409 -31.61 -41.04 -9.67
N ASN A 410 -31.00 -41.99 -8.95
CA ASN A 410 -30.60 -41.79 -7.56
C ASN A 410 -29.51 -40.72 -7.49
N THR A 411 -29.84 -39.51 -7.05
CA THR A 411 -28.83 -38.53 -6.65
C THR A 411 -28.48 -38.73 -5.16
N PRO A 412 -27.19 -38.88 -4.79
CA PRO A 412 -26.80 -38.91 -3.37
C PRO A 412 -27.15 -37.58 -2.69
N SER A 413 -27.34 -37.58 -1.37
CA SER A 413 -27.41 -36.32 -0.61
C SER A 413 -26.15 -35.49 -0.90
N ILE A 414 -26.34 -34.22 -1.23
CA ILE A 414 -25.24 -33.28 -1.47
C ILE A 414 -25.03 -32.50 -0.18
N ASP A 415 -24.32 -33.12 0.78
CA ASP A 415 -23.94 -32.43 2.00
C ASP A 415 -22.75 -31.49 1.70
N ASN A 416 -22.86 -30.20 2.03
CA ASN A 416 -21.78 -29.20 2.06
C ASN A 416 -21.04 -28.90 0.73
N ILE A 417 -21.74 -28.36 -0.28
CA ILE A 417 -21.10 -27.60 -1.37
C ILE A 417 -21.40 -26.11 -1.17
N PRO A 418 -20.38 -25.22 -1.10
CA PRO A 418 -20.60 -23.77 -1.05
C PRO A 418 -21.41 -23.28 -2.27
N GLY A 419 -22.48 -22.51 -2.04
CA GLY A 419 -23.35 -21.96 -3.11
C GLY A 419 -24.56 -22.82 -3.49
N LEU A 420 -24.84 -23.90 -2.76
CA LEU A 420 -26.10 -24.64 -2.89
C LEU A 420 -27.05 -24.25 -1.75
N TYR A 421 -27.99 -23.35 -2.07
CA TYR A 421 -29.07 -22.92 -1.19
C TYR A 421 -30.28 -23.86 -1.32
N GLU A 422 -31.04 -24.05 -0.24
CA GLU A 422 -32.34 -24.72 -0.31
C GLU A 422 -33.46 -23.71 -0.54
N PRO A 423 -34.55 -24.10 -1.21
CA PRO A 423 -35.76 -23.28 -1.25
C PRO A 423 -36.27 -23.13 0.19
N SER A 424 -36.62 -21.90 0.55
CA SER A 424 -37.20 -21.59 1.85
C SER A 424 -38.60 -22.20 1.95
N LYS A 425 -38.68 -23.50 2.29
CA LYS A 425 -39.95 -24.22 2.46
C LYS A 425 -40.71 -23.73 3.68
N ASP A 426 -40.02 -23.11 4.62
CA ASP A 426 -40.58 -22.60 5.88
C ASP A 426 -40.83 -21.08 5.84
N ASN A 427 -40.10 -20.29 5.03
CA ASN A 427 -40.36 -18.86 4.81
C ASN A 427 -40.91 -18.61 3.40
N VAL A 428 -42.22 -18.82 3.27
CA VAL A 428 -43.02 -18.56 2.08
C VAL A 428 -43.69 -17.19 2.18
N LEU A 429 -43.83 -16.46 1.08
CA LEU A 429 -44.42 -15.11 1.06
C LEU A 429 -45.60 -15.07 0.09
N ASN A 430 -46.65 -14.29 0.39
CA ASN A 430 -47.63 -14.00 -0.67
C ASN A 430 -46.93 -13.11 -1.71
N MET A 431 -47.01 -13.52 -2.97
CA MET A 431 -46.38 -12.79 -4.07
C MET A 431 -47.36 -12.69 -5.23
N THR A 432 -47.31 -11.57 -5.93
CA THR A 432 -47.98 -11.41 -7.23
C THR A 432 -46.94 -11.14 -8.30
N LEU A 433 -47.25 -11.51 -9.54
CA LEU A 433 -46.33 -11.37 -10.66
C LEU A 433 -47.07 -11.00 -11.93
N HIS A 434 -46.62 -9.92 -12.55
CA HIS A 434 -47.13 -9.37 -13.80
C HIS A 434 -45.96 -9.18 -14.76
N ALA A 435 -46.15 -9.56 -16.02
CA ALA A 435 -45.18 -9.26 -17.07
C ALA A 435 -45.86 -8.58 -18.26
N SER A 436 -45.21 -7.58 -18.82
CA SER A 436 -45.69 -6.86 -20.00
C SER A 436 -44.54 -6.52 -20.95
N ILE A 437 -44.85 -6.27 -22.23
CA ILE A 437 -43.91 -5.75 -23.22
C ILE A 437 -44.02 -4.22 -23.22
N ASP A 438 -42.90 -3.54 -22.99
CA ASP A 438 -42.76 -2.09 -22.93
C ASP A 438 -43.74 -1.41 -21.95
N GLY A 439 -44.20 -2.11 -20.92
CA GLY A 439 -45.23 -1.62 -19.98
C GLY A 439 -46.64 -1.51 -20.58
N ILE A 440 -46.85 -2.01 -21.81
CA ILE A 440 -48.08 -1.79 -22.58
C ILE A 440 -48.83 -3.10 -22.86
N THR A 441 -48.12 -4.11 -23.38
CA THR A 441 -48.78 -5.36 -23.80
C THR A 441 -48.61 -6.42 -22.74
N THR A 442 -49.68 -6.76 -22.03
CA THR A 442 -49.65 -7.81 -21.00
C THR A 442 -49.27 -9.16 -21.61
N ILE A 443 -48.21 -9.76 -21.06
CA ILE A 443 -47.78 -11.13 -21.33
C ILE A 443 -48.59 -12.07 -20.43
N PHE A 444 -48.60 -11.79 -19.12
CA PHE A 444 -49.42 -12.48 -18.12
C PHE A 444 -49.62 -11.62 -16.86
N ASP A 445 -50.58 -12.05 -16.05
CA ASP A 445 -50.86 -11.55 -14.70
C ASP A 445 -51.16 -12.76 -13.81
N TRP A 446 -50.49 -12.86 -12.67
CA TRP A 446 -50.53 -14.04 -11.80
C TRP A 446 -50.56 -13.66 -10.33
N ASP A 447 -51.59 -14.16 -9.64
CA ASP A 447 -51.76 -14.09 -8.19
C ASP A 447 -52.24 -15.47 -7.73
N PRO A 448 -51.37 -16.29 -7.10
CA PRO A 448 -51.78 -17.61 -6.60
C PRO A 448 -52.75 -17.51 -5.40
N GLY A 449 -52.83 -16.35 -4.73
CA GLY A 449 -53.69 -16.14 -3.55
C GLY A 449 -53.23 -16.86 -2.28
N GLU A 450 -52.04 -17.47 -2.30
CA GLU A 450 -51.46 -18.19 -1.16
C GLU A 450 -49.93 -18.01 -1.09
N PRO A 451 -49.33 -18.15 0.12
CA PRO A 451 -47.89 -17.96 0.29
C PRO A 451 -47.07 -19.01 -0.47
N ASN A 452 -46.05 -18.54 -1.19
CA ASN A 452 -45.14 -19.37 -1.96
C ASN A 452 -43.69 -18.91 -1.75
N TRP A 453 -42.74 -19.83 -1.80
CA TRP A 453 -41.32 -19.47 -1.93
C TRP A 453 -40.96 -19.00 -3.35
N TRP A 454 -41.79 -19.29 -4.34
CA TRP A 454 -41.57 -18.95 -5.74
C TRP A 454 -42.86 -19.01 -6.55
N ILE A 455 -42.99 -18.09 -7.51
CA ILE A 455 -44.01 -18.10 -8.55
C ILE A 455 -43.39 -17.76 -9.91
N THR A 456 -43.96 -18.32 -10.97
CA THR A 456 -43.55 -18.05 -12.36
C THR A 456 -44.75 -17.97 -13.28
N GLY A 457 -44.58 -17.22 -14.37
CA GLY A 457 -45.52 -17.18 -15.48
C GLY A 457 -44.79 -16.97 -16.79
N TRP A 458 -45.27 -17.62 -17.85
CA TRP A 458 -44.78 -17.36 -19.21
C TRP A 458 -45.86 -17.65 -20.25
N ASN A 459 -45.81 -16.92 -21.37
CA ASN A 459 -46.83 -17.00 -22.40
C ASN A 459 -46.22 -17.37 -23.77
N PRO A 460 -46.54 -18.57 -24.29
CA PRO A 460 -46.01 -19.04 -25.57
C PRO A 460 -46.38 -18.19 -26.79
N LYS A 461 -47.35 -17.28 -26.67
CA LYS A 461 -47.69 -16.35 -27.77
C LYS A 461 -46.60 -15.32 -28.04
N PHE A 462 -45.74 -15.04 -27.06
CA PHE A 462 -44.74 -13.98 -27.12
C PHE A 462 -43.34 -14.58 -27.10
N GLN A 463 -42.81 -15.01 -28.24
CA GLN A 463 -41.48 -15.63 -28.32
C GLN A 463 -40.43 -14.64 -28.83
N ASN A 464 -39.17 -14.85 -28.44
CA ASN A 464 -38.01 -14.03 -28.83
C ASN A 464 -38.16 -12.55 -28.48
N ILE A 465 -38.87 -12.24 -27.41
CA ILE A 465 -38.91 -10.88 -26.87
C ILE A 465 -37.60 -10.64 -26.12
N ALA A 466 -36.88 -9.60 -26.51
CA ALA A 466 -35.65 -9.22 -25.84
C ALA A 466 -35.96 -8.85 -24.38
N GLN A 467 -35.14 -9.35 -23.45
CA GLN A 467 -35.35 -9.20 -22.00
C GLN A 467 -35.49 -7.75 -21.56
N GLU A 468 -34.82 -6.81 -22.24
CA GLU A 468 -34.89 -5.36 -22.01
C GLU A 468 -36.23 -4.72 -22.38
N ASN A 469 -37.08 -5.42 -23.13
CA ASN A 469 -38.43 -4.95 -23.50
C ASN A 469 -39.51 -5.57 -22.61
N ILE A 470 -39.15 -6.46 -21.69
CA ILE A 470 -40.09 -7.06 -20.74
C ILE A 470 -40.05 -6.23 -19.47
N VAL A 471 -41.19 -5.70 -19.03
CA VAL A 471 -41.34 -5.09 -17.71
C VAL A 471 -41.95 -6.13 -16.79
N LEU A 472 -41.27 -6.44 -15.69
CA LEU A 472 -41.74 -7.37 -14.66
C LEU A 472 -42.16 -6.57 -13.43
N SER A 473 -43.37 -6.77 -12.94
CA SER A 473 -43.87 -6.07 -11.76
C SER A 473 -44.71 -6.98 -10.87
N GLY A 474 -44.98 -6.56 -9.64
CA GLY A 474 -45.77 -7.35 -8.72
C GLY A 474 -45.60 -6.89 -7.28
N THR A 475 -45.98 -7.76 -6.35
CA THR A 475 -45.89 -7.49 -4.91
C THR A 475 -45.22 -8.64 -4.18
N ILE A 476 -44.53 -8.31 -3.09
CA ILE A 476 -44.01 -9.25 -2.10
C ILE A 476 -44.55 -8.82 -0.74
N ASP A 477 -45.35 -9.68 -0.12
CA ASP A 477 -46.04 -9.43 1.14
C ASP A 477 -45.27 -10.07 2.30
N PHE A 478 -44.64 -9.23 3.12
CA PHE A 478 -43.95 -9.62 4.33
C PHE A 478 -44.85 -9.54 5.58
N SER A 479 -46.17 -9.39 5.42
CA SER A 479 -47.07 -9.32 6.57
C SER A 479 -46.97 -10.58 7.43
N GLY A 480 -46.60 -10.40 8.71
CA GLY A 480 -46.35 -11.51 9.64
C GLY A 480 -44.90 -12.02 9.65
N TYR A 481 -44.01 -11.43 8.86
CA TYR A 481 -42.57 -11.73 8.79
C TYR A 481 -41.73 -10.49 9.13
N ASP A 482 -41.95 -9.92 10.33
CA ASP A 482 -41.35 -8.65 10.75
C ASP A 482 -39.81 -8.65 10.68
N ASP A 483 -39.16 -9.76 11.07
CA ASP A 483 -37.69 -9.88 11.03
C ASP A 483 -37.13 -9.85 9.59
N LEU A 484 -37.85 -10.46 8.62
CA LEU A 484 -37.47 -10.40 7.21
C LEU A 484 -37.73 -9.00 6.64
N TRP A 485 -38.85 -8.39 7.01
CA TRP A 485 -39.22 -7.05 6.57
C TRP A 485 -38.19 -6.00 7.01
N GLU A 486 -37.80 -6.00 8.29
CA GLU A 486 -36.86 -5.00 8.83
C GLU A 486 -35.52 -5.03 8.10
N GLU A 487 -34.91 -6.21 7.97
CA GLU A 487 -33.59 -6.36 7.33
C GLU A 487 -33.65 -6.09 5.81
N PHE A 488 -34.74 -6.51 5.14
CA PHE A 488 -34.93 -6.22 3.72
C PHE A 488 -35.19 -4.73 3.45
N TYR A 489 -35.99 -4.08 4.29
CA TYR A 489 -36.27 -2.64 4.21
C TYR A 489 -35.00 -1.83 4.44
N ASP A 490 -34.23 -2.12 5.49
CA ASP A 490 -33.03 -1.36 5.84
C ASP A 490 -31.96 -1.42 4.73
N GLU A 491 -31.81 -2.57 4.07
CA GLU A 491 -30.85 -2.74 2.97
C GLU A 491 -31.34 -2.08 1.67
N TYR A 492 -32.65 -2.14 1.37
CA TYR A 492 -33.19 -1.83 0.05
C TYR A 492 -34.19 -0.68 -0.02
N GLU A 493 -34.43 0.11 1.03
CA GLU A 493 -35.40 1.23 1.03
C GLU A 493 -35.15 2.30 -0.05
N LYS A 494 -33.97 2.30 -0.68
CA LYS A 494 -33.56 3.23 -1.75
C LYS A 494 -33.41 2.55 -3.12
N ASP A 495 -33.78 1.28 -3.26
CA ASP A 495 -33.69 0.57 -4.53
C ASP A 495 -34.60 1.21 -5.59
N GLU A 496 -34.13 1.25 -6.84
CA GLU A 496 -34.85 1.95 -7.92
C GLU A 496 -36.07 1.17 -8.43
N TYR A 497 -36.13 -0.15 -8.21
CA TYR A 497 -37.22 -1.00 -8.67
C TYR A 497 -38.21 -1.36 -7.55
N LEU A 498 -37.93 -1.03 -6.30
CA LEU A 498 -38.75 -1.41 -5.14
C LEU A 498 -39.43 -0.19 -4.51
N THR A 499 -40.70 -0.33 -4.17
CA THR A 499 -41.48 0.66 -3.43
C THR A 499 -42.07 0.01 -2.18
N PHE A 500 -41.73 0.55 -1.01
CA PHE A 500 -42.07 -0.04 0.28
C PHE A 500 -43.30 0.63 0.89
N ASN A 501 -44.30 -0.17 1.26
CA ASN A 501 -45.41 0.27 2.08
C ASN A 501 -45.20 -0.16 3.53
N THR A 502 -44.70 0.77 4.35
CA THR A 502 -44.36 0.53 5.76
C THR A 502 -45.57 0.30 6.66
N ASP A 503 -46.78 0.69 6.25
CA ASP A 503 -47.99 0.43 7.04
C ASP A 503 -48.50 -1.01 6.87
N THR A 504 -48.22 -1.64 5.72
CA THR A 504 -48.73 -2.98 5.38
C THR A 504 -47.65 -4.05 5.28
N HIS A 505 -46.37 -3.67 5.31
CA HIS A 505 -45.22 -4.53 5.04
C HIS A 505 -45.29 -5.21 3.66
N ILE A 506 -45.77 -4.46 2.66
CA ILE A 506 -45.85 -4.93 1.27
C ILE A 506 -44.83 -4.15 0.45
N VAL A 507 -44.06 -4.86 -0.38
CA VAL A 507 -43.14 -4.28 -1.36
C VAL A 507 -43.75 -4.42 -2.74
N ASP A 508 -44.01 -3.30 -3.40
CA ASP A 508 -44.31 -3.27 -4.83
C ASP A 508 -42.96 -3.27 -5.59
N PHE A 509 -42.80 -4.13 -6.59
CA PHE A 509 -41.64 -4.10 -7.48
C PHE A 509 -42.05 -3.81 -8.92
N GLU A 510 -41.21 -3.06 -9.64
CA GLU A 510 -41.33 -2.80 -11.07
C GLU A 510 -39.95 -2.73 -11.72
N TRP A 511 -39.54 -3.84 -12.33
CA TRP A 511 -38.28 -3.98 -13.03
C TRP A 511 -38.44 -3.69 -14.54
N GLN A 512 -38.03 -2.48 -14.93
CA GLN A 512 -38.05 -1.98 -16.31
C GLN A 512 -37.14 -2.75 -17.26
#